data_AF-A0A970UUK0-F1
#
_entry.id   AF-A0A970UUK0-F1
#
_cell.length_a   1.000
_cell.length_b   1.000
_cell.length_c   1.000
_cell.angle_alpha   90.00
_cell.angle_beta   90.00
_cell.angle_gamma   90.00
#
_symmetry.space_group_name_H-M   'P 1'
#
loop_
_entity.id
_entity.type
_entity.pdbx_description
1 polymer ?
#
loop_
_entity_poly.entity_id
_entity_poly.type
_entity_poly.pdbx_seq_one_letter_code
_entity_poly.pdbx_strand_id
1 'polypeptide(L)'
;MESLKLVAQDVIKNFNPEIPLFANAKLDNLLYLDKTEFLVVYSTFLYEVISGVISQVGLDRIWKQLLLDLVTIRIVEPASKLRSIELLESYFGIKHRRQSYYQSAPQWLLLKDEIEHIVKAFP
;
A
#
# COMPACT_ATOMS: atom_id res chain seq x y z
N MET A 1 -12.75 -43.44 32.48
CA MET A 1 -12.42 -42.95 31.12
C MET A 1 -13.25 -41.71 30.76
N GLU A 2 -14.56 -41.70 31.06
CA GLU A 2 -15.43 -40.50 30.95
C GLU A 2 -15.00 -39.32 31.84
N SER A 3 -14.61 -39.60 33.09
CA SER A 3 -14.13 -38.56 34.01
C SER A 3 -12.92 -37.80 33.48
N LEU A 4 -12.00 -38.50 32.81
CA LEU A 4 -10.81 -37.89 32.21
C LEU A 4 -11.15 -37.01 31.01
N LYS A 5 -12.17 -37.39 30.22
CA LYS A 5 -12.68 -36.56 29.12
C LYS A 5 -13.31 -35.26 29.62
N LEU A 6 -14.09 -35.32 30.71
CA LEU A 6 -14.71 -34.13 31.29
C LEU A 6 -13.66 -33.15 31.83
N VAL A 7 -12.64 -33.65 32.51
CA VAL A 7 -11.53 -32.82 32.99
C VAL A 7 -10.76 -32.19 31.83
N ALA A 8 -10.48 -32.95 30.77
CA ALA A 8 -9.80 -32.41 29.59
C ALA A 8 -10.62 -31.31 28.89
N GLN A 9 -11.95 -31.48 28.79
CA GLN A 9 -12.85 -30.48 28.21
C GLN A 9 -12.89 -29.20 29.03
N ASP A 10 -12.90 -29.31 30.36
CA ASP A 10 -12.89 -28.16 31.26
C ASP A 10 -11.57 -27.38 31.17
N VAL A 11 -10.44 -28.09 31.09
CA VAL A 11 -9.11 -27.48 30.89
C VAL A 11 -9.03 -26.75 29.56
N ILE A 12 -9.50 -27.36 28.46
CA ILE A 12 -9.49 -26.72 27.13
C ILE A 12 -10.31 -25.42 27.14
N LYS A 13 -11.51 -25.45 27.74
CA LYS A 13 -12.41 -24.29 27.80
C LYS A 13 -11.83 -23.14 28.64
N ASN A 14 -11.09 -23.46 29.69
CA ASN A 14 -10.51 -22.46 30.60
C ASN A 14 -9.17 -21.89 30.10
N PHE A 15 -8.39 -22.65 29.32
CA PHE A 15 -7.07 -22.22 28.84
C PHE A 15 -7.06 -21.70 27.40
N ASN A 16 -8.08 -22.04 26.60
CA ASN A 16 -8.25 -21.51 25.26
C ASN A 16 -9.65 -20.90 25.19
N PRO A 17 -9.86 -19.63 25.62
CA PRO A 17 -11.09 -18.95 25.31
C PRO A 17 -11.19 -18.97 23.79
N GLU A 18 -12.05 -19.84 23.27
CA GLU A 18 -12.31 -19.92 21.84
C GLU A 18 -12.72 -18.52 21.44
N ILE A 19 -11.79 -17.76 20.84
CA ILE A 19 -12.13 -16.53 20.13
C ILE A 19 -13.03 -17.07 19.03
N PRO A 20 -14.35 -16.82 19.08
CA PRO A 20 -15.23 -17.42 18.12
C PRO A 20 -14.74 -16.96 16.76
N LEU A 21 -14.38 -17.91 15.89
CA LEU A 21 -13.90 -17.60 14.53
C LEU A 21 -14.93 -16.71 13.81
N PHE A 22 -16.19 -16.81 14.25
CA PHE A 22 -17.27 -15.89 13.98
C PHE A 22 -17.94 -15.55 15.31
N ALA A 23 -17.78 -14.32 15.79
CA ALA A 23 -18.64 -13.81 16.86
C ALA A 23 -20.08 -13.76 16.34
N ASN A 24 -21.03 -14.31 17.08
CA ASN A 24 -22.45 -14.05 16.82
C ASN A 24 -22.61 -12.53 16.82
N ALA A 25 -22.93 -11.95 15.66
CA ALA A 25 -23.01 -10.52 15.47
C ALA A 25 -23.97 -9.94 16.50
N LYS A 26 -23.43 -9.26 17.52
CA LYS A 26 -24.25 -8.43 18.40
C LYS A 26 -24.84 -7.33 17.52
N LEU A 27 -26.16 -7.33 17.42
CA LEU A 27 -27.00 -6.40 16.66
C LEU A 27 -26.99 -4.96 17.24
N ASP A 28 -26.02 -4.63 18.08
CA ASP A 28 -25.82 -3.30 18.67
C ASP A 28 -24.75 -2.49 17.93
N ASN A 29 -24.13 -3.05 16.89
CA ASN A 29 -23.15 -2.33 16.09
C ASN A 29 -23.86 -1.37 15.13
N LEU A 30 -23.42 -0.10 15.12
CA LEU A 30 -23.91 0.98 14.25
C LEU A 30 -23.85 0.64 12.75
N LEU A 31 -23.05 -0.37 12.37
CA LEU A 31 -22.83 -0.84 11.01
C LEU A 31 -23.18 -2.34 10.91
N TYR A 32 -24.10 -2.65 10.00
CA TYR A 32 -24.46 -4.00 9.58
C TYR A 32 -23.40 -4.54 8.61
N LEU A 33 -22.33 -5.15 9.13
CA LEU A 33 -21.22 -5.66 8.32
C LEU A 33 -21.68 -6.70 7.28
N ASP A 34 -22.74 -7.44 7.58
CA ASP A 34 -23.41 -8.40 6.69
C ASP A 34 -24.07 -7.73 5.47
N LYS A 35 -24.26 -6.41 5.51
CA LYS A 35 -24.83 -5.58 4.43
C LYS A 35 -23.83 -4.60 3.83
N THR A 36 -22.55 -4.74 4.16
CA THR A 36 -21.48 -3.89 3.61
C THR A 36 -20.55 -4.68 2.71
N GLU A 37 -20.05 -4.03 1.66
CA GLU A 37 -18.97 -4.56 0.84
C GLU A 37 -17.66 -3.87 1.20
N PHE A 38 -16.57 -4.65 1.24
CA PHE A 38 -15.24 -4.08 1.30
C PHE A 38 -14.87 -3.57 -0.09
N LEU A 39 -14.67 -2.25 -0.22
CA LEU A 39 -14.28 -1.64 -1.47
C LEU A 39 -12.78 -1.82 -1.72
N VAL A 40 -11.95 -1.10 -0.98
CA VAL A 40 -10.48 -1.12 -1.09
C VAL A 40 -9.85 -0.38 0.09
N VAL A 41 -8.59 -0.69 0.38
CA VAL A 41 -7.73 0.11 1.28
C VAL A 41 -6.47 0.46 0.51
N TYR A 42 -6.05 1.72 0.59
CA TYR A 42 -4.84 2.22 -0.03
C TYR A 42 -3.75 2.48 1.01
N SER A 43 -2.51 2.23 0.62
CA SER A 43 -1.29 2.52 1.39
C SER A 43 -0.87 3.98 1.25
N THR A 44 -1.80 4.92 1.40
CA THR A 44 -1.56 6.35 1.15
C THR A 44 -0.48 6.92 2.07
N PHE A 45 -0.44 6.51 3.34
CA PHE A 45 0.60 6.94 4.26
C PHE A 45 2.01 6.56 3.79
N LEU A 46 2.18 5.35 3.24
CA LEU A 46 3.48 4.92 2.69
C LEU A 46 3.91 5.80 1.51
N TYR A 47 2.95 6.10 0.62
CA TYR A 47 3.17 7.02 -0.49
C TYR A 47 3.57 8.42 0.00
N GLU A 48 2.88 8.96 0.99
CA GLU A 48 3.17 10.27 1.59
C GLU A 48 4.57 10.32 2.21
N VAL A 49 4.97 9.29 2.95
CA VAL A 49 6.31 9.21 3.55
C VAL A 49 7.39 9.22 2.47
N ILE A 50 7.25 8.38 1.44
CA ILE A 50 8.24 8.33 0.34
C ILE A 50 8.26 9.64 -0.45
N SER A 51 7.09 10.21 -0.73
CA SER A 51 6.97 11.52 -1.39
C SER A 51 7.62 12.62 -0.57
N GLY A 52 7.46 12.59 0.75
CA GLY A 52 8.13 13.52 1.66
C GLY A 52 9.64 13.41 1.59
N VAL A 53 10.20 12.20 1.51
CA VAL A 53 11.65 11.99 1.30
C VAL A 53 12.09 12.54 -0.06
N ILE A 54 11.34 12.27 -1.13
CA ILE A 54 11.60 12.80 -2.48
C ILE A 54 11.65 14.34 -2.47
N SER A 55 10.69 14.98 -1.77
CA SER A 55 10.65 16.43 -1.60
C SER A 55 11.79 16.97 -0.74
N GLN A 56 12.22 16.27 0.30
CA GLN A 56 13.39 16.68 1.10
C GLN A 56 14.67 16.72 0.27
N VAL A 57 14.84 15.77 -0.65
CA VAL A 57 15.95 15.78 -1.62
C VAL A 57 15.79 16.89 -2.68
N GLY A 58 14.56 17.37 -2.88
CA GLY A 58 14.23 18.41 -3.87
C GLY A 58 13.93 17.86 -5.28
N LEU A 59 13.72 16.54 -5.40
CA LEU A 59 13.43 15.87 -6.67
C LEU A 59 11.99 16.14 -7.15
N ASP A 60 11.10 16.61 -6.28
CA ASP A 60 9.76 17.06 -6.63
C ASP A 60 9.76 18.25 -7.60
N ARG A 61 10.87 19.02 -7.66
CA ARG A 61 11.09 20.14 -8.61
C ARG A 61 11.16 19.74 -10.08
N ILE A 62 11.29 18.45 -10.38
CA ILE A 62 11.31 17.92 -11.76
C ILE A 62 9.93 18.03 -12.44
N TRP A 63 8.85 18.15 -11.66
CA TRP A 63 7.46 18.38 -12.14
C TRP A 63 6.98 17.32 -13.14
N LYS A 64 7.45 16.07 -12.99
CA LYS A 64 7.00 14.91 -13.77
C LYS A 64 6.28 13.91 -12.87
N GLN A 65 5.00 14.14 -12.58
CA GLN A 65 4.24 13.34 -11.60
C GLN A 65 4.32 11.82 -11.86
N LEU A 66 4.08 11.38 -13.11
CA LEU A 66 4.17 9.96 -13.45
C LEU A 66 5.56 9.37 -13.16
N LEU A 67 6.64 10.13 -13.34
CA LEU A 67 8.00 9.66 -13.02
C LEU A 67 8.17 9.50 -11.50
N LEU A 68 7.72 10.49 -10.72
CA LEU A 68 7.80 10.46 -9.25
C LEU A 68 6.96 9.34 -8.65
N ASP A 69 5.76 9.10 -9.20
CA ASP A 69 4.89 8.01 -8.79
C ASP A 69 5.55 6.66 -9.10
N LEU A 70 6.13 6.51 -10.30
CA LEU A 70 6.86 5.30 -10.69
C LEU A 70 8.10 5.05 -9.83
N VAL A 71 8.80 6.09 -9.39
CA VAL A 71 9.91 5.95 -8.42
C VAL A 71 9.36 5.44 -7.09
N THR A 72 8.29 6.06 -6.59
CA THR A 72 7.68 5.72 -5.31
C THR A 72 7.22 4.26 -5.26
N ILE A 73 6.44 3.81 -6.24
CA ILE A 73 5.97 2.41 -6.25
C ILE A 73 7.11 1.42 -6.42
N ARG A 74 8.18 1.76 -7.13
CA ARG A 74 9.31 0.84 -7.36
C ARG A 74 10.25 0.73 -6.17
N ILE A 75 10.20 1.68 -5.24
CA ILE A 75 10.81 1.54 -3.90
C ILE A 75 9.99 0.55 -3.06
N VAL A 76 8.66 0.61 -3.15
CA VAL A 76 7.75 -0.27 -2.40
C VAL A 76 7.75 -1.70 -2.96
N GLU A 77 7.52 -1.85 -4.26
CA GLU A 77 7.49 -3.11 -4.97
C GLU A 77 8.22 -2.97 -6.32
N PRO A 78 9.48 -3.45 -6.42
CA PRO A 78 10.24 -3.40 -7.66
C PRO A 78 9.56 -4.23 -8.75
N ALA A 79 9.17 -3.59 -9.85
CA ALA A 79 8.48 -4.25 -10.95
C ALA A 79 8.89 -3.70 -12.33
N SER A 80 8.39 -4.33 -13.39
CA SER A 80 8.49 -3.79 -14.75
C SER A 80 7.76 -2.43 -14.85
N LYS A 81 8.11 -1.60 -15.85
CA LYS A 81 7.51 -0.27 -16.03
C LYS A 81 5.98 -0.32 -16.14
N LEU A 82 5.45 -1.25 -16.94
CA LEU A 82 4.01 -1.40 -17.13
C LEU A 82 3.32 -1.96 -15.89
N ARG A 83 3.95 -2.94 -15.22
CA ARG A 83 3.42 -3.49 -13.97
C ARG A 83 3.35 -2.42 -12.88
N SER A 84 4.35 -1.53 -12.81
CA SER A 84 4.37 -0.42 -11.86
C SER A 84 3.15 0.50 -12.01
N ILE A 85 2.65 0.72 -13.23
CA ILE A 85 1.44 1.53 -13.47
C ILE A 85 0.18 0.88 -12.87
N GLU A 86 0.08 -0.45 -12.94
CA GLU A 86 -1.04 -1.20 -12.33
C GLU A 86 -0.92 -1.20 -10.80
N LEU A 87 0.30 -1.34 -10.29
CA LEU A 87 0.57 -1.34 -8.85
C LEU A 87 0.26 0.03 -8.22
N LEU A 88 0.45 1.14 -8.94
CA LEU A 88 0.04 2.47 -8.47
C LEU A 88 -1.46 2.56 -8.18
N GLU A 89 -2.29 1.94 -9.02
CA GLU A 89 -3.73 1.90 -8.82
C GLU A 89 -4.11 1.01 -7.63
N SER A 90 -3.48 -0.17 -7.51
CA SER A 90 -3.82 -1.10 -6.42
C SER A 90 -3.31 -0.67 -5.05
N TYR A 91 -2.11 -0.08 -4.98
CA TYR A 91 -1.51 0.35 -3.71
C TYR A 91 -1.97 1.74 -3.29
N PHE A 92 -2.08 2.69 -4.21
CA PHE A 92 -2.26 4.10 -3.86
C PHE A 92 -3.51 4.72 -4.48
N GLY A 93 -4.27 3.98 -5.29
CA GLY A 93 -5.44 4.51 -6.01
C GLY A 93 -5.07 5.49 -7.13
N ILE A 94 -3.80 5.56 -7.51
CA ILE A 94 -3.28 6.50 -8.51
C ILE A 94 -3.38 5.86 -9.89
N LYS A 95 -4.19 6.46 -10.77
CA LYS A 95 -4.40 5.96 -12.13
C LYS A 95 -3.62 6.77 -13.15
N HIS A 96 -2.74 6.10 -13.88
CA HIS A 96 -2.09 6.65 -15.06
C HIS A 96 -2.49 5.89 -16.32
N ARG A 97 -2.65 6.60 -17.44
CA ARG A 97 -2.84 5.94 -18.73
C ARG A 97 -1.50 5.37 -19.18
N ARG A 98 -1.47 4.10 -19.60
CA ARG A 98 -0.27 3.48 -20.17
C ARG A 98 0.31 4.29 -21.33
N GLN A 99 -0.53 4.95 -22.14
CA GLN A 99 -0.09 5.81 -23.23
C GLN A 99 0.75 7.01 -22.74
N SER A 100 0.41 7.60 -21.58
CA SER A 100 1.15 8.72 -21.00
C SER A 100 2.60 8.35 -20.68
N TYR A 101 2.83 7.09 -20.27
CA TYR A 101 4.18 6.56 -20.08
C TYR A 101 4.97 6.57 -21.40
N TYR A 102 4.42 6.01 -22.47
CA TYR A 102 5.12 5.95 -23.76
C TYR A 102 5.42 7.33 -24.36
N GLN A 103 4.55 8.31 -24.10
CA GLN A 103 4.75 9.70 -24.54
C GLN A 103 5.81 10.44 -23.72
N SER A 104 5.85 10.20 -22.41
CA SER A 104 6.70 10.98 -21.48
C SER A 104 8.09 10.36 -21.29
N ALA A 105 8.19 9.03 -21.28
CA ALA A 105 9.41 8.32 -20.92
C ALA A 105 10.65 8.68 -21.76
N PRO A 106 10.56 8.89 -23.09
CA PRO A 106 11.72 9.32 -23.88
C PRO A 106 12.30 10.66 -23.41
N GLN A 107 11.44 11.58 -22.93
CA GLN A 107 11.86 12.91 -22.48
C GLN A 107 12.59 12.87 -21.13
N TRP A 108 12.38 11.82 -20.33
CA TRP A 108 13.01 11.71 -19.01
C TRP A 108 14.52 11.47 -19.09
N LEU A 109 15.03 11.02 -20.24
CA LEU A 109 16.47 10.89 -20.47
C LEU A 109 17.20 12.25 -20.38
N LEU A 110 16.50 13.34 -20.71
CA LEU A 110 17.03 14.70 -20.66
C LEU A 110 17.15 15.23 -19.22
N LEU A 111 16.51 14.58 -18.25
CA LEU A 111 16.50 14.99 -16.84
C LEU A 111 17.75 14.54 -16.09
N LYS A 112 18.62 13.74 -16.71
CA LYS A 112 19.76 13.12 -16.02
C LYS A 112 20.65 14.16 -15.33
N ASP A 113 21.09 15.17 -16.06
CA ASP A 113 22.02 16.18 -15.54
C ASP A 113 21.36 17.05 -14.46
N GLU A 114 20.07 17.35 -14.62
CA GLU A 114 19.27 18.08 -13.63
C GLU A 114 19.11 17.27 -12.33
N ILE A 115 18.76 15.99 -12.44
CA ILE A 115 18.66 15.07 -11.29
C ILE A 115 20.00 14.96 -10.57
N GLU A 116 21.10 14.75 -11.29
CA GLU A 116 22.43 14.67 -10.70
C GLU A 116 22.80 15.95 -9.96
N HIS A 117 22.48 17.12 -10.52
CA HIS A 117 22.72 18.40 -9.86
C HIS A 117 21.90 18.55 -8.57
N ILE A 118 20.61 18.20 -8.59
CA ILE A 118 19.75 18.22 -7.41
C ILE A 118 20.33 17.32 -6.30
N VAL A 119 20.67 16.08 -6.64
CA VAL A 119 21.17 15.09 -5.67
C VAL A 119 22.53 15.52 -5.10
N LYS A 120 23.43 16.10 -5.90
CA LYS A 120 24.72 16.61 -5.42
C LYS A 120 24.59 17.82 -4.50
N ALA A 121 23.52 18.60 -4.63
CA ALA A 121 23.24 19.75 -3.78
C ALA A 121 22.54 19.38 -2.46
N PHE A 122 22.07 18.14 -2.32
CA PHE A 122 21.46 17.65 -1.09
C PHE A 122 22.54 17.33 -0.05
N PRO A 123 22.48 17.92 1.16
CA PRO A 123 23.50 17.81 2.20
C PRO A 123 23.55 16.47 2.93
#